data_AF-A0A382IWJ1-F1
#
_entry.id   AF-A0A382IWJ1-F1
#
_cell.length_a   1.000
_cell.length_b   1.000
_cell.length_c   1.000
_cell.angle_alpha   90.00
_cell.angle_beta   90.00
_cell.angle_gamma   90.00
#
_symmetry.space_group_name_H-M   'P 1'
#
loop_
_entity.id
_entity.type
_entity.pdbx_description
1 polymer ?
#
loop_
_entity_poly.entity_id
_entity_poly.type
_entity_poly.pdbx_seq_one_letter_code
_entity_poly.pdbx_strand_id
1 'polypeptide(L)'
;MFKFFTQKQWFLWSILGSIFILISTWYQVQLDVKINEWFGEFYDTLQKALTTPNSVTETEFIGYLFTFAKIAALWILIAVFTGFFTSHWV
;
A
#
# COMPACT_ATOMS: atom_id res chain seq x y z
N MET A 1 7.71 -30.39 10.04
CA MET A 1 8.19 -30.05 8.68
C MET A 1 6.99 -29.91 7.76
N PHE A 2 6.91 -28.80 7.02
CA PHE A 2 5.78 -28.39 6.19
C PHE A 2 5.32 -29.49 5.22
N LYS A 3 4.29 -30.25 5.59
CA LYS A 3 3.68 -31.30 4.73
C LYS A 3 2.84 -30.72 3.59
N PHE A 4 2.74 -29.39 3.52
CA PHE A 4 1.98 -28.57 2.57
C PHE A 4 2.41 -28.77 1.12
N PHE A 5 3.73 -28.73 0.86
CA PHE A 5 4.27 -28.89 -0.50
C PHE A 5 4.42 -30.35 -0.94
N THR A 6 4.18 -31.31 -0.03
CA THR A 6 4.41 -32.75 -0.27
C THR A 6 3.12 -33.57 -0.27
N GLN A 7 2.06 -33.10 0.40
CA GLN A 7 0.75 -33.75 0.35
C GLN A 7 -0.11 -33.20 -0.79
N LYS A 8 -0.54 -34.09 -1.68
CA LYS A 8 -1.30 -33.76 -2.90
C LYS A 8 -2.56 -32.92 -2.64
N GLN A 9 -3.20 -33.11 -1.48
CA GLN A 9 -4.42 -32.39 -1.08
C GLN A 9 -4.18 -30.91 -0.74
N TRP A 10 -2.96 -30.55 -0.32
CA TRP A 10 -2.61 -29.18 0.09
C TRP A 10 -1.76 -28.44 -0.94
N PHE A 11 -1.23 -29.14 -1.94
CA PHE A 11 -0.30 -28.58 -2.93
C PHE A 11 -0.86 -27.35 -3.67
N LEU A 12 -2.11 -27.41 -4.14
CA LEU A 12 -2.75 -26.27 -4.81
C LEU A 12 -2.99 -25.10 -3.85
N TRP A 13 -3.40 -25.38 -2.61
CA TRP A 13 -3.58 -24.36 -1.58
C TRP A 13 -2.28 -23.64 -1.23
N SER A 14 -1.17 -24.38 -1.13
CA SER A 14 0.16 -23.81 -0.88
C SER A 14 0.62 -22.91 -2.02
N ILE A 15 0.46 -23.34 -3.28
CA ILE A 15 0.88 -22.54 -4.43
C ILE A 15 0.06 -21.26 -4.51
N LEU A 16 -1.27 -21.35 -4.43
CA LEU A 16 -2.15 -20.18 -4.53
C LEU A 16 -1.90 -19.19 -3.38
N GLY A 17 -1.74 -19.69 -2.14
CA GLY A 17 -1.43 -18.84 -1.00
C GLY A 17 -0.07 -18.15 -1.13
N SER A 18 0.95 -18.85 -1.63
CA SER A 18 2.26 -18.23 -1.89
C SER A 18 2.20 -17.16 -2.97
N ILE A 19 1.50 -17.42 -4.08
CA ILE A 19 1.30 -16.43 -5.15
C ILE A 19 0.57 -15.20 -4.61
N PHE A 20 -0.49 -15.41 -3.82
CA PHE A 20 -1.25 -14.33 -3.20
C PHE A 20 -0.38 -13.45 -2.29
N ILE A 21 0.44 -14.05 -1.43
CA ILE A 21 1.36 -13.31 -0.54
C ILE A 21 2.37 -12.53 -1.38
N LEU A 22 2.99 -13.14 -2.39
CA LEU A 22 3.97 -12.47 -3.25
C LEU A 22 3.38 -11.28 -4.00
N ILE A 23 2.18 -11.42 -4.58
CA ILE A 23 1.49 -10.34 -5.28
C ILE A 23 1.13 -9.22 -4.29
N SER A 24 0.63 -9.56 -3.10
CA SER A 24 0.27 -8.57 -2.09
C SER A 24 1.47 -7.74 -1.65
N THR A 25 2.60 -8.40 -1.36
CA THR A 25 3.85 -7.73 -0.98
C THR A 25 4.39 -6.87 -2.12
N TRP A 26 4.37 -7.38 -3.36
CA TRP A 26 4.78 -6.59 -4.53
C TRP A 26 3.94 -5.33 -4.68
N TYR A 27 2.62 -5.44 -4.51
CA TYR A 27 1.71 -4.32 -4.65
C TYR A 27 1.85 -3.29 -3.51
N GLN A 28 2.14 -3.75 -2.28
CA GLN A 28 2.49 -2.83 -1.18
C GLN A 28 3.70 -1.97 -1.50
N VAL A 29 4.76 -2.54 -2.10
CA VAL A 29 5.93 -1.77 -2.53
C VAL A 29 5.54 -0.71 -3.57
N GLN A 30 4.63 -1.02 -4.49
CA GLN A 30 4.14 -0.02 -5.46
C GLN A 30 3.37 1.11 -4.76
N LEU A 31 2.60 0.80 -3.73
CA LEU A 31 1.91 1.82 -2.92
C LEU A 31 2.91 2.66 -2.11
N ASP A 32 3.99 2.08 -1.59
CA ASP A 32 5.07 2.81 -0.91
C ASP A 32 5.73 3.83 -1.84
N VAL A 33 6.02 3.43 -3.08
CA VAL A 33 6.56 4.35 -4.11
C VAL A 33 5.61 5.52 -4.34
N LYS A 34 4.30 5.25 -4.49
CA LYS A 34 3.30 6.31 -4.67
C LYS A 34 3.20 7.25 -3.46
N ILE A 35 3.33 6.72 -2.25
CA ILE A 35 3.38 7.53 -1.03
C ILE A 35 4.61 8.45 -1.06
N ASN A 36 5.77 7.93 -1.47
CA ASN A 36 6.99 8.72 -1.57
C ASN A 36 6.89 9.82 -2.64
N GLU A 37 6.34 9.52 -3.81
CA GLU A 37 6.06 10.51 -4.86
C GLU A 37 5.11 11.61 -4.35
N TRP A 38 4.03 11.21 -3.66
CA TRP A 38 3.08 12.15 -3.05
C TRP A 38 3.76 13.06 -2.03
N PHE A 39 4.68 12.54 -1.20
CA PHE A 39 5.44 13.37 -0.25
C PHE A 39 6.24 14.45 -0.98
N GLY A 40 6.88 14.12 -2.11
CA GLY A 40 7.58 15.10 -2.94
C GLY A 40 6.66 16.22 -3.41
N GLU A 41 5.55 15.88 -4.07
CA GLU A 41 4.58 16.85 -4.58
C GLU A 41 3.96 17.71 -3.46
N PHE A 42 3.70 17.09 -2.30
CA PHE A 42 3.15 17.78 -1.14
C PHE A 42 4.12 18.86 -0.65
N TYR A 43 5.40 18.55 -0.48
CA TYR A 43 6.39 19.53 -0.04
C TYR A 43 6.61 20.65 -1.06
N ASP A 44 6.60 20.35 -2.36
CA ASP A 44 6.67 21.38 -3.41
C ASP A 44 5.48 22.34 -3.33
N THR A 45 4.28 21.79 -3.14
CA THR A 45 3.05 22.58 -2.95
C THR A 45 3.10 23.42 -1.69
N LEU A 46 3.60 22.86 -0.59
CA LEU A 46 3.78 23.55 0.69
C LEU A 46 4.77 24.71 0.54
N GLN A 47 5.90 24.49 -0.13
CA GLN A 47 6.89 25.54 -0.40
C GLN A 47 6.33 26.64 -1.28
N LYS A 48 5.56 26.29 -2.32
CA LYS A 48 4.87 27.26 -3.18
C LYS A 48 3.91 28.14 -2.37
N ALA A 49 3.10 27.55 -1.50
CA ALA A 49 2.17 28.27 -0.62
C ALA A 49 2.87 29.24 0.34
N LEU A 50 4.08 28.90 0.82
CA LEU A 50 4.87 29.74 1.72
C LEU A 50 5.62 30.86 1.01
N THR A 51 6.05 30.63 -0.24
CA THR A 51 6.86 31.59 -1.01
C THR A 51 6.01 32.59 -1.79
N THR A 52 4.85 32.16 -2.29
CA THR A 52 3.97 33.00 -3.10
C THR A 52 2.60 33.12 -2.44
N PRO A 53 2.21 34.31 -1.95
CA PRO A 53 0.90 34.50 -1.35
C PRO A 53 -0.23 34.15 -2.33
N ASN A 54 -1.29 33.48 -1.83
CA ASN A 54 -2.46 33.05 -2.60
C ASN A 54 -2.19 32.09 -3.78
N SER A 55 -1.02 31.44 -3.83
CA SER A 55 -0.66 30.53 -4.94
C SER A 55 -1.21 29.11 -4.82
N VAL A 56 -1.71 28.74 -3.63
CA VAL A 56 -2.32 27.45 -3.32
C VAL A 56 -3.58 27.73 -2.51
N THR A 57 -4.68 27.11 -2.90
CA THR A 57 -5.95 27.26 -2.17
C THR A 57 -6.05 26.25 -1.04
N GLU A 58 -6.81 26.57 0.01
CA GLU A 58 -7.09 25.62 1.10
C GLU A 58 -7.70 24.30 0.57
N THR A 59 -8.65 24.40 -0.37
CA THR A 59 -9.31 23.25 -0.99
C THR A 59 -8.31 22.35 -1.74
N GLU A 60 -7.36 22.95 -2.45
CA GLU A 60 -6.29 22.23 -3.16
C GLU A 60 -5.38 21.50 -2.16
N PHE A 61 -4.97 22.19 -1.08
CA PHE A 61 -4.15 21.61 -0.03
C PHE A 61 -4.84 20.43 0.68
N ILE A 62 -6.12 20.60 1.05
CA ILE A 62 -6.94 19.52 1.62
C ILE A 62 -7.12 18.37 0.62
N GLY A 63 -7.28 18.69 -0.67
CA GLY A 63 -7.33 17.69 -1.75
C GLY A 63 -6.10 16.80 -1.79
N TYR A 64 -4.90 17.37 -1.64
CA TYR A 64 -3.66 16.60 -1.53
C TYR A 64 -3.68 15.64 -0.34
N LEU A 65 -4.12 16.08 0.84
CA LEU A 65 -4.22 15.21 2.02
C LEU A 65 -5.20 14.05 1.80
N PHE A 66 -6.32 14.28 1.11
CA PHE A 66 -7.25 13.20 0.76
C PHE A 66 -6.65 12.20 -0.23
N THR A 67 -5.80 12.63 -1.15
CA THR A 67 -5.08 11.73 -2.05
C THR A 67 -4.15 10.80 -1.26
N PHE A 68 -3.40 11.32 -0.29
CA PHE A 68 -2.60 10.50 0.62
C PHE A 68 -3.46 9.52 1.43
N ALA A 69 -4.54 10.01 2.04
CA ALA A 69 -5.41 9.18 2.87
C ALA A 69 -5.97 7.98 2.09
N LYS A 70 -6.31 8.15 0.80
CA LYS A 70 -6.76 7.05 -0.07
C LYS A 70 -5.68 5.99 -0.28
N ILE A 71 -4.44 6.40 -0.57
CA ILE A 71 -3.33 5.48 -0.81
C ILE A 71 -2.97 4.73 0.48
N ALA A 72 -2.86 5.46 1.60
CA ALA A 72 -2.55 4.89 2.90
C ALA A 72 -3.64 3.92 3.39
N ALA A 73 -4.92 4.25 3.21
CA ALA A 73 -6.02 3.37 3.57
C ALA A 73 -5.99 2.05 2.79
N LEU A 74 -5.71 2.11 1.48
CA LEU A 74 -5.56 0.92 0.65
C LEU A 74 -4.36 0.07 1.09
N TRP A 75 -3.22 0.72 1.38
CA TRP A 75 -2.03 0.04 1.88
C TRP A 75 -2.32 -0.72 3.19
N ILE A 76 -2.96 -0.06 4.16
CA ILE A 76 -3.31 -0.66 5.46
C ILE A 76 -4.25 -1.85 5.27
N LEU A 77 -5.27 -1.72 4.42
CA LEU A 77 -6.22 -2.80 4.16
C LEU A 77 -5.51 -4.05 3.62
N ILE A 78 -4.59 -3.87 2.68
CA ILE A 78 -3.81 -4.98 2.12
C ILE A 78 -2.87 -5.55 3.19
N ALA A 79 -2.17 -4.72 3.95
CA ALA A 79 -1.28 -5.16 5.03
C ALA A 79 -2.00 -6.00 6.09
N VAL A 80 -3.16 -5.56 6.56
CA VAL A 80 -3.97 -6.30 7.53
C VAL A 80 -4.44 -7.62 6.94
N PHE A 81 -4.96 -7.62 5.71
CA PHE A 81 -5.50 -8.83 5.09
C PHE A 81 -4.41 -9.85 4.76
N THR A 82 -3.28 -9.41 4.19
CA THR A 82 -2.12 -10.28 3.91
C THR A 82 -1.52 -10.83 5.20
N GLY A 83 -1.43 -10.01 6.26
CA GLY A 83 -0.99 -10.45 7.58
C GLY A 83 -1.89 -11.53 8.16
N PHE A 84 -3.21 -11.26 8.21
CA PHE A 84 -4.21 -12.24 8.65
C PHE A 84 -4.12 -13.53 7.84
N PHE A 85 -4.12 -13.43 6.51
CA PHE A 85 -4.04 -14.58 5.63
C PHE A 85 -2.77 -15.40 5.90
N THR A 86 -1.61 -14.76 5.99
CA THR A 86 -0.32 -15.44 6.24
C THR A 86 -0.31 -16.17 7.59
N SER A 87 -0.92 -15.61 8.64
CA SER A 87 -1.02 -16.27 9.95
C SER A 87 -1.98 -17.46 9.98
N HIS A 88 -2.99 -17.49 9.11
CA HIS A 88 -3.99 -18.56 9.03
C HIS A 88 -3.74 -19.53 7.88
N TRP A 89 -2.72 -19.25 7.06
CA TRP A 89 -2.26 -20.08 5.98
C TRP A 89 -1.35 -21.19 6.53
N VAL A 90 -1.96 -22.18 7.21
CA VAL A 90 -1.36 -23.42 7.75
C VAL A 90 -2.43 -24.52 7.77
#